data_AF-Q0PVW4-F1
#
_entry.id   AF-Q0PVW4-F1
#
_cell.length_a   1.000
_cell.length_b   1.000
_cell.length_c   1.000
_cell.angle_alpha   90.00
_cell.angle_beta   90.00
_cell.angle_gamma   90.00
#
_symmetry.space_group_name_H-M   'P 1'
#
loop_
_entity.id
_entity.type
_entity.pdbx_description
1 polymer ?
#
loop_
_entity_poly.entity_id
_entity_poly.type
_entity_poly.pdbx_seq_one_letter_code
_entity_poly.pdbx_strand_id
1 'polypeptide(L)'
;HACVIQLPFNQKVRNNPDFFLRVIAENASCCYSMLKAKNPGFTLGNRGASGMFPSEAAEWLCYHAFTVKLSNHKVVYKCLLKPLKFCHWGCFKTGALAVLCHMVTVLANL
;
A
#
# COMPACT_ATOMS: atom_id res chain seq x y z
N HIS A 1 0.52 -10.84 8.48
CA HIS A 1 1.58 -11.32 9.40
C HIS A 1 1.11 -12.54 10.19
N ALA A 2 0.03 -12.43 10.98
CA ALA A 2 -0.52 -13.55 11.77
C ALA A 2 -0.78 -14.83 10.93
N CYS A 3 -1.26 -14.70 9.69
CA CYS A 3 -1.45 -15.86 8.81
C CYS A 3 -0.11 -16.47 8.35
N VAL A 4 0.91 -15.63 8.11
CA VAL A 4 2.22 -16.08 7.62
C VAL A 4 2.98 -16.88 8.68
N ILE A 5 2.85 -16.51 9.96
CA ILE A 5 3.51 -17.25 11.05
C ILE A 5 2.88 -18.62 11.31
N GLN A 6 1.65 -18.84 10.85
CA GLN A 6 0.93 -20.12 10.96
C GLN A 6 1.19 -21.02 9.74
N LEU A 7 1.96 -20.55 8.75
CA LEU A 7 2.29 -21.39 7.61
C LEU A 7 3.17 -22.57 8.05
N PRO A 8 3.01 -23.75 7.41
CA PRO A 8 3.89 -24.88 7.65
C PRO A 8 5.38 -24.51 7.52
N PHE A 9 6.27 -25.15 8.28
CA PHE A 9 7.69 -24.78 8.36
C PHE A 9 8.40 -24.67 7.00
N ASN A 10 7.97 -25.46 6.00
CA ASN A 10 8.53 -25.46 4.65
C ASN A 10 7.91 -24.41 3.69
N GLN A 11 6.91 -23.64 4.15
CA GLN A 11 6.22 -22.59 3.38
C GLN A 11 6.73 -21.20 3.79
N LYS A 12 8.05 -21.02 3.77
CA LYS A 12 8.68 -19.73 4.11
C LYS A 12 8.41 -18.70 3.02
N VAL A 13 8.28 -17.44 3.42
CA VAL A 13 8.07 -16.31 2.50
C VAL A 13 9.10 -16.28 1.36
N ARG A 14 10.36 -16.58 1.66
CA ARG A 14 11.44 -16.62 0.68
C ARG A 14 11.32 -17.72 -0.38
N ASN A 15 10.54 -18.78 -0.12
CA ASN A 15 10.38 -19.90 -1.03
C ASN A 15 9.42 -19.56 -2.18
N ASN A 16 8.51 -18.62 -1.96
CA ASN A 16 7.57 -18.16 -2.99
C ASN A 16 7.21 -16.67 -2.76
N PRO A 17 8.14 -15.73 -2.96
CA PRO A 17 7.92 -14.31 -2.68
C PRO A 17 6.82 -13.70 -3.57
N ASP A 18 6.69 -14.18 -4.81
CA ASP A 18 5.73 -13.64 -5.79
C ASP A 18 4.27 -13.86 -5.38
N PHE A 19 3.97 -14.99 -4.74
CA PHE A 19 2.66 -15.23 -4.14
C PHE A 19 2.30 -14.14 -3.13
N PHE A 20 3.21 -13.82 -2.21
CA PHE A 20 2.95 -12.80 -1.19
C PHE A 20 2.86 -11.39 -1.78
N LEU A 21 3.67 -11.07 -2.78
CA LEU A 21 3.58 -9.77 -3.48
C LEU A 21 2.23 -9.63 -4.20
N ARG A 22 1.75 -10.70 -4.85
CA ARG A 22 0.44 -10.71 -5.50
C ARG A 22 -0.70 -10.48 -4.51
N VAL A 23 -0.70 -11.19 -3.38
CA VAL A 23 -1.70 -11.00 -2.32
C VAL A 23 -1.71 -9.55 -1.81
N ILE A 24 -0.53 -8.92 -1.67
CA ILE A 24 -0.44 -7.50 -1.27
C ILE A 24 -1.04 -6.58 -2.34
N ALA A 25 -0.74 -6.81 -3.62
CA ALA A 25 -1.29 -6.03 -4.73
C ALA A 25 -2.82 -6.18 -4.86
N GLU A 26 -3.33 -7.41 -4.75
CA GLU A 26 -4.77 -7.69 -4.74
C GLU A 26 -5.46 -7.01 -3.56
N ASN A 27 -4.82 -7.01 -2.37
CA ASN A 27 -5.35 -6.29 -1.22
C ASN A 27 -5.41 -4.78 -1.44
N ALA A 28 -4.41 -4.18 -2.10
CA ALA A 28 -4.43 -2.77 -2.48
C ALA A 28 -5.61 -2.42 -3.40
N SER A 29 -5.83 -3.24 -4.44
CA SER A 29 -6.96 -3.08 -5.36
C SER A 29 -8.31 -3.26 -4.66
N CYS A 30 -8.42 -4.24 -3.76
CA CYS A 30 -9.61 -4.46 -2.94
C CYS A 30 -9.90 -3.28 -2.01
N CYS A 31 -8.88 -2.77 -1.30
CA CYS A 31 -9.02 -1.61 -0.43
C CYS A 31 -9.49 -0.37 -1.21
N TYR A 32 -8.94 -0.12 -2.41
CA TYR A 32 -9.40 0.98 -3.26
C TYR A 32 -10.86 0.80 -3.68
N SER A 33 -11.24 -0.41 -4.13
CA SER A 33 -12.60 -0.72 -4.54
C SER A 33 -13.60 -0.52 -3.40
N MET A 34 -13.23 -0.92 -2.18
CA MET A 34 -14.04 -0.69 -0.98
C MET A 34 -14.13 0.79 -0.62
N LEU A 35 -13.03 1.54 -0.69
CA LEU A 35 -13.01 2.99 -0.45
C LEU A 35 -13.92 3.72 -1.45
N LYS A 36 -13.84 3.36 -2.73
CA LYS A 36 -14.68 3.89 -3.80
C LYS A 36 -16.17 3.59 -3.57
N ALA A 37 -16.50 2.34 -3.21
CA ALA A 37 -17.87 1.92 -2.97
C ALA A 37 -18.49 2.58 -1.73
N LYS A 38 -17.71 2.77 -0.66
CA LYS A 38 -18.18 3.41 0.58
C LYS A 38 -18.34 4.92 0.48
N ASN A 39 -17.65 5.56 -0.46
CA ASN A 39 -17.71 7.01 -0.62
C ASN A 39 -18.08 7.38 -2.07
N PRO A 40 -19.32 7.08 -2.50
CA PRO A 40 -19.81 7.51 -3.80
C PRO A 40 -19.88 9.04 -3.81
N GLY A 41 -18.86 9.69 -4.35
CA GLY A 41 -18.72 11.15 -4.36
C GLY A 41 -17.60 11.72 -3.50
N PHE A 42 -16.63 10.93 -3.01
CA PHE A 42 -15.41 11.46 -2.37
C PHE A 42 -14.60 12.26 -3.37
N THR A 43 -14.93 13.55 -3.48
CA THR A 43 -14.09 14.57 -4.06
C THR A 43 -13.14 15.04 -2.95
N LEU A 44 -11.85 15.19 -3.26
CA LEU A 44 -10.84 15.67 -2.31
C LEU A 44 -11.08 17.15 -1.97
N GLY A 45 -12.18 17.49 -1.31
CA GLY A 45 -12.63 18.86 -1.12
C GLY A 45 -11.85 19.60 -0.04
N ASN A 46 -10.79 20.33 -0.41
CA ASN A 46 -10.46 21.68 0.11
C ASN A 46 -9.29 22.31 -0.69
N ARG A 47 -9.52 23.52 -1.23
CA ARG A 47 -8.55 24.51 -1.77
C ARG A 47 -7.18 24.01 -2.31
N GLY A 48 -7.17 23.01 -3.19
CA GLY A 48 -5.93 22.63 -3.90
C GLY A 48 -6.01 21.37 -4.78
N ALA A 49 -6.90 20.45 -4.45
CA ALA A 49 -7.19 19.28 -5.28
C ALA A 49 -8.71 19.21 -5.55
N SER A 50 -9.10 18.97 -6.80
CA SER A 50 -10.49 18.73 -7.19
C SER A 50 -10.49 17.42 -7.97
N GLY A 51 -11.25 16.42 -7.52
CA GLY A 51 -11.31 15.10 -8.16
C GLY A 51 -11.51 13.93 -7.20
N MET A 52 -11.82 12.77 -7.77
CA MET A 52 -11.96 11.50 -7.05
C MET A 52 -10.61 11.08 -6.43
N PHE A 53 -10.65 10.37 -5.29
CA PHE A 53 -9.43 9.80 -4.70
C PHE A 53 -8.74 8.85 -5.71
N PRO A 54 -7.48 9.11 -6.08
CA PRO A 54 -6.80 8.31 -7.09
C PRO A 54 -6.44 6.92 -6.57
N SER A 55 -6.61 5.91 -7.41
CA SER A 55 -6.19 4.52 -7.16
C SER A 55 -4.75 4.42 -6.70
N GLU A 56 -3.88 5.22 -7.31
CA GLU A 56 -2.44 5.26 -7.08
C GLU A 56 -2.10 5.67 -5.64
N ALA A 57 -2.89 6.59 -5.06
CA ALA A 57 -2.74 6.97 -3.66
C ALA A 57 -3.21 5.86 -2.72
N ALA A 58 -4.30 5.17 -3.06
CA ALA A 58 -4.78 4.02 -2.31
C ALA A 58 -3.72 2.90 -2.28
N GLU A 59 -3.16 2.58 -3.44
CA GLU A 59 -2.12 1.59 -3.62
C GLU A 59 -0.85 1.97 -2.86
N TRP A 60 -0.43 3.23 -2.97
CA TRP A 60 0.73 3.74 -2.24
C TRP A 60 0.55 3.59 -0.73
N LEU A 61 -0.60 4.01 -0.17
CA LEU A 61 -0.90 3.87 1.26
C LEU A 61 -0.89 2.40 1.68
N CYS A 62 -1.43 1.52 0.86
CA CYS A 62 -1.41 0.07 1.11
C CYS A 62 0.03 -0.46 1.17
N TYR A 63 0.85 -0.20 0.13
CA TYR A 63 2.25 -0.63 0.10
C TYR A 63 3.08 -0.03 1.24
N HIS A 64 2.82 1.22 1.61
CA HIS A 64 3.45 1.87 2.74
C HIS A 64 3.11 1.16 4.07
N ALA A 65 1.81 0.91 4.33
CA ALA A 65 1.36 0.22 5.52
C ALA A 65 1.96 -1.19 5.64
N PHE A 66 1.99 -1.95 4.54
CA PHE A 66 2.67 -3.24 4.50
C PHE A 66 4.17 -3.10 4.75
N THR A 67 4.83 -2.13 4.14
CA THR A 67 6.27 -1.90 4.35
C THR A 67 6.57 -1.61 5.83
N VAL A 68 5.80 -0.75 6.49
CA VAL A 68 5.96 -0.44 7.93
C VAL A 68 5.76 -1.70 8.77
N LYS A 69 4.65 -2.43 8.58
CA LYS A 69 4.36 -3.62 9.39
C LYS A 69 5.39 -4.74 9.18
N LEU A 70 5.79 -5.00 7.94
CA LEU A 70 6.73 -6.07 7.61
C LEU A 70 8.17 -5.72 8.00
N SER A 71 8.52 -4.43 8.06
CA SER A 71 9.84 -3.97 8.51
C SER A 71 10.12 -4.27 9.98
N ASN A 72 9.10 -4.49 10.80
CA ASN A 72 9.27 -4.93 12.19
C ASN A 72 9.65 -6.42 12.30
N HIS A 73 9.54 -7.18 11.22
CA HIS A 73 9.81 -8.62 11.19
C HIS A 73 10.79 -8.97 10.05
N LYS A 74 11.90 -8.21 9.95
CA LYS A 74 12.86 -8.29 8.83
C LYS A 74 13.39 -9.70 8.57
N VAL A 75 13.59 -10.51 9.61
CA VAL A 75 14.08 -11.89 9.49
C VAL A 75 13.19 -12.73 8.56
N VAL A 76 11.88 -12.49 8.58
CA VAL A 76 10.90 -13.21 7.77
C VAL A 76 10.71 -12.56 6.40
N TYR A 77 10.64 -11.22 6.35
CA TYR A 77 10.18 -10.50 5.16
C TYR A 77 11.25 -9.75 4.38
N LYS A 78 12.55 -9.93 4.69
CA LYS A 78 13.65 -9.24 3.99
C LYS A 78 13.55 -9.34 2.46
N CYS A 79 13.09 -10.48 1.94
CA CYS A 79 12.90 -10.70 0.50
C CYS A 79 11.77 -9.85 -0.12
N LEU A 80 10.76 -9.44 0.65
CA LEU A 80 9.64 -8.63 0.16
C LEU A 80 9.89 -7.13 0.30
N LEU A 81 10.69 -6.72 1.29
CA LEU A 81 10.90 -5.29 1.59
C LEU A 81 11.54 -4.51 0.44
N LYS A 82 12.44 -5.14 -0.34
CA LYS A 82 13.05 -4.49 -1.52
C LYS A 82 12.01 -4.28 -2.64
N PRO A 83 11.29 -5.32 -3.11
CA PRO A 83 10.20 -5.15 -4.08
C PRO A 83 9.14 -4.15 -3.63
N LEU A 84 8.68 -4.21 -2.38
CA LEU A 84 7.64 -3.29 -1.88
C LEU A 84 8.08 -1.83 -1.90
N LYS A 85 9.35 -1.56 -1.57
CA LYS A 85 9.92 -0.21 -1.73
C LYS A 85 9.98 0.20 -3.19
N PHE A 86 10.33 -0.70 -4.11
CA PHE A 86 10.36 -0.39 -5.54
C PHE A 86 8.97 -0.09 -6.10
N CYS A 87 7.95 -0.89 -5.76
CA CYS A 87 6.55 -0.64 -6.12
C CYS A 87 6.05 0.69 -5.53
N HIS A 88 6.43 1.00 -4.29
CA HIS A 88 6.18 2.29 -3.65
C HIS A 88 6.79 3.48 -4.41
N TRP A 89 7.98 3.33 -4.99
CA TRP A 89 8.61 4.36 -5.85
C TRP A 89 8.06 4.37 -7.28
N GLY A 90 7.59 3.23 -7.80
CA GLY A 90 6.98 3.11 -9.14
C GLY A 90 5.66 3.88 -9.24
N CYS A 91 4.75 3.70 -8.28
CA CYS A 91 3.50 4.46 -8.19
C CYS A 91 3.74 5.98 -7.95
N PHE A 92 4.91 6.37 -7.44
CA PHE A 92 5.26 7.77 -7.20
C PHE A 92 5.55 8.55 -8.50
N LYS A 93 5.99 7.88 -9.57
CA LYS A 93 6.42 8.53 -10.82
C LYS A 93 5.28 8.93 -11.77
N THR A 94 4.08 8.40 -11.60
CA THR A 94 2.92 8.62 -12.49
C THR A 94 2.07 9.86 -12.16
N GLY A 95 2.61 10.87 -11.46
CA GLY A 95 1.91 12.15 -11.20
C GLY A 95 1.47 12.39 -9.76
N ALA A 96 1.99 11.63 -8.80
CA ALA A 96 1.55 11.65 -7.40
C ALA A 96 2.20 12.72 -6.49
N LEU A 97 3.14 13.55 -6.99
CA LEU A 97 3.83 14.57 -6.19
C LEU A 97 2.86 15.59 -5.55
N ALA A 98 1.81 16.00 -6.27
CA ALA A 98 0.79 16.92 -5.74
C ALA A 98 -0.13 16.25 -4.70
N VAL A 99 -0.46 14.97 -4.89
CA VAL A 99 -1.33 14.20 -3.99
C VAL A 99 -0.62 13.88 -2.68
N LEU A 100 0.69 13.63 -2.71
CA LEU A 100 1.51 13.40 -1.51
C LEU A 100 1.72 14.64 -0.66
N CYS A 101 1.91 15.83 -1.25
CA CYS A 101 2.01 17.06 -0.45
C CYS A 101 0.73 17.30 0.37
N HIS A 102 -0.44 17.02 -0.23
CA HIS A 102 -1.72 17.08 0.47
C HIS A 102 -1.94 15.92 1.46
N MET A 103 -1.60 14.67 1.11
CA MET A 103 -1.81 13.50 1.99
C MET A 103 -0.87 13.48 3.19
N VAL A 104 0.40 13.89 3.02
CA VAL A 104 1.33 14.07 4.15
C VAL A 104 0.84 15.18 5.07
N THR A 105 0.26 16.26 4.53
CA THR A 105 -0.36 17.33 5.33
C THR A 105 -1.61 16.83 6.07
N VAL A 106 -2.46 16.01 5.43
CA VAL A 106 -3.65 15.44 6.08
C VAL A 106 -3.29 14.44 7.17
N LEU A 107 -2.26 13.61 6.97
CA LEU A 107 -1.79 12.63 7.96
C LEU A 107 -0.96 13.26 9.08
N ALA A 108 -0.31 14.41 8.86
CA ALA A 108 0.40 15.15 9.91
C ALA A 108 -0.55 15.96 10.82
N ASN A 109 -1.81 16.14 10.44
CA ASN A 109 -2.86 16.82 11.21
C ASN A 109 -3.89 15.85 11.82
N LEU A 110 -3.57 14.56 11.87
CA LEU A 110 -4.28 13.49 12.59
C LEU A 110 -3.39 12.98 13.73
#